data_AF-A0AAD5R5Y4-F1
#
_entry.id   AF-A0AAD5R5Y4-F1
#
_cell.length_a   1.000
_cell.length_b   1.000
_cell.length_c   1.000
_cell.angle_alpha   90.00
_cell.angle_beta   90.00
_cell.angle_gamma   90.00
#
_symmetry.space_group_name_H-M   'P 1'
#
loop_
_entity.id
_entity.type
_entity.pdbx_description
1 polymer ?
#
loop_
_entity_poly.entity_id
_entity_poly.type
_entity_poly.pdbx_seq_one_letter_code
_entity_poly.pdbx_strand_id
1 'polypeptide(L)'
;MRITLYSLLILSILLVRTDGVLSKNEHAQQRNAPSAFQLARIQRDYDLDYDAGEFGTSRERNSWLRRDDIVNDIKCLNRCNYRLDMGMDMVNMHRSFGSIDVPSVIERNDLKRFCRLDEEHTQCVEECGYVVEFNLREYVCKKRFDEMLSHLACYARAAPVLSRRCRARCGGYSPLHHSFLGYALRCRQLFCDHTCINLMLYKVCRVDEAKSAGAFLLDFTRMQVNSWLKHYARTFNISLEEVYPSSCAQLQCDGFTRQCDRLRQVIGDDD
;
A
#
# COMPACT_ATOMS: atom_id res chain seq x y z
N MET A 1 24.24 48.23 47.68
CA MET A 1 24.68 47.12 48.57
C MET A 1 23.73 45.92 48.44
N ARG A 2 23.69 45.27 47.26
CA ARG A 2 22.87 44.07 46.95
C ARG A 2 23.51 43.16 45.89
N ILE A 3 24.84 43.18 45.78
CA ILE A 3 25.59 42.36 44.80
C ILE A 3 26.53 41.35 45.49
N THR A 4 26.72 41.46 46.81
CA THR A 4 27.64 40.59 47.59
C THR A 4 27.00 39.32 48.16
N LEU A 5 25.71 39.07 47.93
CA LEU A 5 25.00 37.87 48.44
C LEU A 5 24.84 36.75 47.41
N TYR A 6 25.01 37.02 46.11
CA TYR A 6 24.88 36.01 45.05
C TYR A 6 26.18 35.24 44.76
N SER A 7 27.34 35.75 45.19
CA SER A 7 28.65 35.11 44.97
C SER A 7 28.99 34.01 45.99
N LEU A 8 28.35 34.01 47.17
CA LEU A 8 28.58 32.99 48.21
C LEU A 8 27.73 31.73 48.04
N LEU A 9 26.64 31.78 47.26
CA LEU A 9 25.73 30.64 47.04
C LEU A 9 26.15 29.75 45.85
N ILE A 10 27.04 30.24 44.99
CA ILE A 10 27.57 29.49 43.84
C ILE A 10 28.83 28.69 44.23
N LEU A 11 29.56 29.09 45.28
CA LEU A 11 30.75 28.39 45.74
C LEU A 11 30.44 27.11 46.55
N SER A 12 29.25 26.98 47.12
CA SER A 12 28.83 25.81 47.91
C SER A 12 28.35 24.62 47.07
N ILE A 13 28.11 24.81 45.77
CA ILE A 13 27.63 23.72 44.88
C ILE A 13 28.82 23.01 44.19
N LEU A 14 30.03 23.58 44.23
CA LEU A 14 31.21 23.04 43.52
C LEU A 14 32.19 22.24 44.39
N LEU A 15 31.89 21.97 45.67
CA LEU A 15 32.79 21.29 46.61
C LEU A 15 32.32 19.92 47.11
N VAL A 16 31.44 19.21 46.39
CA VAL A 16 31.06 17.82 46.71
C VAL A 16 31.55 16.85 45.63
N ARG A 17 32.86 16.61 45.66
CA ARG A 17 33.63 15.47 45.14
C ARG A 17 34.99 15.62 45.86
N THR A 18 35.53 14.69 46.64
CA THR A 18 35.50 13.23 46.67
C THR A 18 35.99 12.75 48.05
N ASP A 19 35.67 11.51 48.44
CA ASP A 19 36.65 10.48 48.87
C ASP A 19 36.03 9.44 49.81
N GLY A 20 36.14 8.18 49.39
CA GLY A 20 35.75 6.99 50.12
C GLY A 20 36.14 5.76 49.29
N VAL A 21 37.36 5.27 49.50
CA VAL A 21 38.03 4.23 48.72
C VAL A 21 37.97 2.86 49.42
N LEU A 22 37.68 1.83 48.61
CA LEU A 22 37.94 0.38 48.70
C LEU A 22 37.36 -0.49 49.83
N SER A 23 36.52 -1.46 49.42
CA SER A 23 36.83 -2.88 49.64
C SER A 23 36.44 -3.70 48.41
N LYS A 24 37.39 -4.49 47.90
CA LYS A 24 37.24 -5.49 46.83
C LYS A 24 36.43 -6.67 47.35
N ASN A 25 35.39 -7.06 46.61
CA ASN A 25 35.07 -8.48 46.46
C ASN A 25 34.52 -8.72 45.05
N GLU A 26 35.27 -9.54 44.31
CA GLU A 26 34.96 -10.04 42.99
C GLU A 26 33.72 -10.94 43.06
N HIS A 27 32.68 -10.56 42.31
CA HIS A 27 31.95 -11.42 41.35
C HIS A 27 30.73 -10.63 40.86
N ALA A 28 30.99 -9.63 40.01
CA ALA A 28 29.97 -8.99 39.21
C ALA A 28 29.55 -9.95 38.08
N GLN A 29 28.53 -10.78 38.33
CA GLN A 29 27.74 -11.35 37.26
C GLN A 29 26.86 -10.22 36.70
N GLN A 30 27.39 -9.47 35.72
CA GLN A 30 26.58 -8.63 34.85
C GLN A 30 25.62 -9.52 34.09
N ARG A 31 24.43 -9.76 34.66
CA ARG A 31 23.28 -10.14 33.86
C ARG A 31 22.93 -8.90 33.05
N ASN A 32 23.31 -8.91 31.78
CA ASN A 32 22.88 -7.91 30.80
C ASN A 32 21.37 -7.77 30.92
N ALA A 33 20.89 -6.58 31.30
CA ALA A 33 19.49 -6.27 31.16
C ALA A 33 19.14 -6.42 29.67
N PRO A 34 18.08 -7.18 29.33
CA PRO A 34 17.71 -7.40 27.94
C PRO A 34 17.45 -6.04 27.27
N SER A 35 17.92 -5.89 26.03
CA SER A 35 17.72 -4.63 25.31
C SER A 35 16.22 -4.34 25.15
N ALA A 36 15.84 -3.08 24.98
CA ALA A 36 14.43 -2.69 24.81
C ALA A 36 13.72 -3.49 23.69
N PHE A 37 14.47 -3.97 22.68
CA PHE A 37 13.97 -4.83 21.62
C PHE A 37 13.75 -6.29 22.06
N GLN A 38 14.58 -6.80 22.97
CA GLN A 38 14.38 -8.12 23.58
C GLN A 38 13.19 -8.11 24.54
N LEU A 39 13.00 -7.02 25.28
CA LEU A 39 11.82 -6.83 26.13
C LEU A 39 10.53 -6.76 25.31
N ALA A 40 10.53 -6.05 24.18
CA ALA A 40 9.38 -6.00 23.27
C ALA A 40 9.05 -7.37 22.65
N ARG A 41 10.06 -8.19 22.34
CA ARG A 41 9.85 -9.58 21.87
C ARG A 41 9.27 -10.46 22.98
N ILE A 42 9.83 -10.41 24.19
CA ILE A 42 9.35 -11.19 25.34
C ILE A 42 7.91 -10.80 25.69
N GLN A 43 7.57 -9.52 25.64
CA GLN A 43 6.22 -9.04 25.96
C GLN A 43 5.19 -9.49 24.92
N ARG A 44 5.56 -9.47 23.62
CA ARG A 44 4.71 -10.01 22.55
C ARG A 44 4.50 -11.52 22.67
N ASP A 45 5.54 -12.26 23.04
CA ASP A 45 5.44 -13.71 23.19
C ASP A 45 4.56 -14.06 24.43
N TYR A 46 4.57 -13.25 25.50
CA TYR A 46 3.62 -13.36 26.63
C TYR A 46 2.16 -13.02 26.25
N ASP A 47 1.93 -12.00 25.41
CA ASP A 47 0.58 -11.61 24.97
C ASP A 47 -0.05 -12.73 24.11
N LEU A 48 0.75 -13.47 23.34
CA LEU A 48 0.29 -14.60 22.53
C LEU A 48 -0.10 -15.82 23.36
N ASP A 49 0.55 -16.04 24.51
CA ASP A 49 0.24 -17.17 25.40
C ASP A 49 -0.95 -16.86 26.32
N TYR A 50 -1.23 -15.59 26.62
CA TYR A 50 -2.37 -15.17 27.46
C TYR A 50 -3.73 -15.30 26.72
N ASP A 51 -3.75 -15.10 25.40
CA ASP A 51 -4.97 -15.23 24.58
C ASP A 51 -5.33 -16.69 24.22
N ALA A 52 -4.43 -17.65 24.45
CA ALA A 52 -4.64 -19.07 24.14
C ALA A 52 -5.29 -19.86 25.30
N GLY A 53 -5.60 -19.20 26.41
CA GLY A 53 -5.84 -19.83 27.71
C GLY A 53 -7.27 -19.88 28.22
N GLU A 54 -8.31 -20.04 27.40
CA GLU A 54 -9.63 -20.47 27.92
C GLU A 54 -10.56 -20.95 26.78
N PHE A 55 -10.79 -22.26 26.69
CA PHE A 55 -12.13 -22.89 26.59
C PHE A 55 -11.99 -24.40 26.35
N GLY A 56 -12.51 -25.17 27.30
CA GLY A 56 -12.50 -26.62 27.27
C GLY A 56 -13.68 -27.24 26.50
N THR A 57 -13.36 -28.41 25.93
CA THR A 57 -14.20 -29.60 25.71
C THR A 57 -15.14 -29.72 24.50
N SER A 58 -14.64 -30.50 23.54
CA SER A 58 -15.27 -31.76 23.09
C SER A 58 -16.36 -31.72 22.01
N ARG A 59 -16.08 -31.14 20.83
CA ARG A 59 -16.67 -31.63 19.55
C ARG A 59 -15.94 -31.18 18.27
N GLU A 60 -14.64 -30.93 18.33
CA GLU A 60 -13.91 -30.34 17.20
C GLU A 60 -12.59 -31.10 16.97
N ARG A 61 -12.54 -32.08 16.08
CA ARG A 61 -11.26 -32.53 15.48
C ARG A 61 -11.10 -32.08 14.04
N ASN A 62 -12.22 -31.86 13.35
CA ASN A 62 -12.22 -31.46 11.94
C ASN A 62 -12.24 -29.93 11.74
N SER A 63 -12.57 -29.16 12.79
CA SER A 63 -12.54 -27.69 12.75
C SER A 63 -11.12 -27.14 12.95
N TRP A 64 -10.31 -27.79 13.80
CA TRP A 64 -8.93 -27.38 14.05
C TRP A 64 -8.05 -27.54 12.82
N LEU A 65 -8.10 -28.68 12.13
CA LEU A 65 -7.32 -28.88 10.89
C LEU A 65 -7.65 -27.84 9.82
N ARG A 66 -8.94 -27.55 9.57
CA ARG A 66 -9.35 -26.50 8.64
C ARG A 66 -8.96 -25.10 9.12
N ARG A 67 -9.03 -24.83 10.42
CA ARG A 67 -8.63 -23.55 11.00
C ARG A 67 -7.11 -23.39 10.91
N ASP A 68 -6.34 -24.45 11.12
CA ASP A 68 -4.88 -24.47 11.01
C ASP A 68 -4.44 -24.25 9.57
N ASP A 69 -5.10 -24.90 8.59
CA ASP A 69 -4.85 -24.67 7.16
C ASP A 69 -5.14 -23.21 6.76
N ILE A 70 -6.32 -22.67 7.10
CA ILE A 70 -6.69 -21.28 6.81
C ILE A 70 -5.76 -20.28 7.53
N VAL A 71 -5.40 -20.54 8.79
CA VAL A 71 -4.48 -19.70 9.58
C VAL A 71 -3.06 -19.77 9.00
N ASN A 72 -2.65 -20.91 8.44
CA ASN A 72 -1.37 -21.06 7.76
C ASN A 72 -1.35 -20.28 6.44
N ASP A 73 -2.45 -20.29 5.67
CA ASP A 73 -2.59 -19.53 4.42
C ASP A 73 -2.57 -18.01 4.67
N ILE A 74 -3.20 -17.54 5.75
CA ILE A 74 -3.15 -16.12 6.15
C ILE A 74 -1.74 -15.73 6.58
N LYS A 75 -1.06 -16.58 7.36
CA LYS A 75 0.36 -16.37 7.74
C LYS A 75 1.28 -16.39 6.52
N CYS A 76 0.98 -17.22 5.52
CA CYS A 76 1.70 -17.29 4.26
C CYS A 76 1.56 -15.99 3.47
N LEU A 77 0.33 -15.54 3.23
CA LEU A 77 0.04 -14.30 2.53
C LEU A 77 0.67 -13.08 3.21
N ASN A 78 0.57 -12.99 4.54
CA ASN A 78 1.21 -11.93 5.32
C ASN A 78 2.72 -11.92 5.17
N ARG A 79 3.36 -13.09 5.03
CA ARG A 79 4.80 -13.20 4.78
C ARG A 79 5.17 -12.72 3.38
N CYS A 80 4.37 -13.07 2.37
CA CYS A 80 4.57 -12.57 1.01
C CYS A 80 4.44 -11.05 0.97
N ASN A 81 3.38 -10.50 1.56
CA ASN A 81 3.17 -9.05 1.64
C ASN A 81 4.31 -8.34 2.39
N TYR A 82 4.76 -8.89 3.52
CA TYR A 82 5.89 -8.35 4.26
C TYR A 82 7.19 -8.32 3.44
N ARG A 83 7.46 -9.36 2.64
CA ARG A 83 8.63 -9.38 1.74
C ARG A 83 8.53 -8.34 0.64
N LEU A 84 7.33 -8.17 0.07
CA LEU A 84 7.08 -7.13 -0.93
C LEU A 84 7.29 -5.74 -0.32
N ASP A 85 6.71 -5.45 0.83
CA ASP A 85 6.84 -4.16 1.52
C ASP A 85 8.31 -3.80 1.79
N MET A 86 9.09 -4.74 2.34
CA MET A 86 10.53 -4.54 2.54
C MET A 86 11.29 -4.33 1.22
N GLY A 87 10.89 -5.01 0.15
CA GLY A 87 11.47 -4.83 -1.17
C GLY A 87 11.15 -3.45 -1.75
N MET A 88 9.92 -2.98 -1.56
CA MET A 88 9.40 -1.71 -2.05
C MET A 88 10.05 -0.50 -1.37
N ASP A 89 10.50 -0.63 -0.12
CA ASP A 89 11.31 0.41 0.56
C ASP A 89 12.64 0.70 -0.17
N MET A 90 13.12 -0.25 -0.99
CA MET A 90 14.32 -0.10 -1.82
C MET A 90 14.03 0.43 -3.22
N VAL A 91 12.79 0.80 -3.53
CA VAL A 91 12.35 1.35 -4.82
C VAL A 91 11.99 2.82 -4.63
N ASN A 92 12.55 3.71 -5.45
CA ASN A 92 12.17 5.11 -5.38
C ASN A 92 10.79 5.33 -6.01
N MET A 93 9.78 5.59 -5.17
CA MET A 93 8.38 5.75 -5.55
C MET A 93 7.71 6.98 -4.94
N HIS A 94 6.72 7.52 -5.64
CA HIS A 94 5.92 8.68 -5.23
C HIS A 94 4.44 8.31 -5.03
N ARG A 95 3.77 8.75 -3.96
CA ARG A 95 2.34 8.39 -3.73
C ARG A 95 1.33 9.34 -4.40
N SER A 96 1.68 9.87 -5.57
CA SER A 96 0.98 11.03 -6.16
C SER A 96 -0.20 10.70 -7.08
N PHE A 97 -0.34 9.45 -7.53
CA PHE A 97 -1.46 9.03 -8.39
C PHE A 97 -2.74 8.69 -7.63
N GLY A 98 -2.69 8.79 -6.30
CA GLY A 98 -3.87 8.74 -5.48
C GLY A 98 -4.50 7.37 -5.43
N SER A 99 -5.75 7.25 -5.93
CA SER A 99 -6.47 5.98 -5.99
C SER A 99 -6.15 5.11 -7.21
N ILE A 100 -5.25 5.57 -8.10
CA ILE A 100 -4.82 4.83 -9.29
C ILE A 100 -3.60 3.97 -8.91
N ASP A 101 -3.76 2.65 -8.92
CA ASP A 101 -2.73 1.69 -8.49
C ASP A 101 -1.66 1.40 -9.57
N VAL A 102 -1.23 2.42 -10.31
CA VAL A 102 -0.12 2.28 -11.28
C VAL A 102 1.23 2.39 -10.54
N PRO A 103 2.26 1.63 -10.94
CA PRO A 103 3.60 1.75 -10.35
C PRO A 103 4.11 3.17 -10.43
N SER A 104 4.25 3.82 -9.29
CA SER A 104 4.54 5.25 -9.20
C SER A 104 6.04 5.50 -8.99
N VAL A 105 6.86 4.87 -9.84
CA VAL A 105 8.32 4.88 -9.75
C VAL A 105 8.94 6.09 -10.46
N ILE A 106 10.17 6.45 -10.10
CA ILE A 106 10.83 7.65 -10.65
C ILE A 106 11.67 7.33 -11.88
N GLU A 107 12.46 6.24 -11.85
CA GLU A 107 13.42 5.94 -12.91
C GLU A 107 13.31 4.51 -13.45
N ARG A 108 14.05 4.25 -14.54
CA ARG A 108 14.09 2.93 -15.21
C ARG A 108 14.49 1.80 -14.26
N ASN A 109 15.49 2.04 -13.42
CA ASN A 109 16.01 1.01 -12.51
C ASN A 109 14.99 0.69 -11.41
N ASP A 110 14.26 1.71 -10.95
CA ASP A 110 13.14 1.53 -10.02
C ASP A 110 12.02 0.71 -10.65
N LEU A 111 11.67 1.00 -11.91
CA LEU A 111 10.65 0.22 -12.64
C LEU A 111 11.07 -1.25 -12.82
N LYS A 112 12.35 -1.50 -13.17
CA LYS A 112 12.87 -2.88 -13.26
C LYS A 112 12.81 -3.60 -11.93
N ARG A 113 13.21 -2.93 -10.84
CA ARG A 113 13.18 -3.50 -9.49
C ARG A 113 11.75 -3.77 -9.05
N PHE A 114 10.83 -2.82 -9.26
CA PHE A 114 9.41 -2.98 -9.01
C PHE A 114 8.87 -4.24 -9.70
N CYS A 115 9.11 -4.38 -11.01
CA CYS A 115 8.64 -5.52 -11.78
C CYS A 115 9.19 -6.87 -11.29
N ARG A 116 10.44 -6.90 -10.81
CA ARG A 116 11.03 -8.11 -10.23
C ARG A 116 10.39 -8.47 -8.89
N LEU A 117 10.16 -7.48 -8.02
CA LEU A 117 9.52 -7.69 -6.72
C LEU A 117 8.07 -8.15 -6.88
N ASP A 118 7.34 -7.56 -7.83
CA ASP A 118 5.96 -7.94 -8.17
C ASP A 118 5.88 -9.37 -8.73
N GLU A 119 6.88 -9.80 -9.51
CA GLU A 119 7.03 -11.19 -9.95
C GLU A 119 7.30 -12.16 -8.80
N GLU A 120 8.27 -11.84 -7.94
CA GLU A 120 8.59 -12.63 -6.74
C GLU A 120 7.38 -12.74 -5.79
N HIS A 121 6.61 -11.65 -5.65
CA HIS A 121 5.40 -11.61 -4.83
C HIS A 121 4.27 -12.43 -5.45
N THR A 122 4.00 -12.27 -6.75
CA THR A 122 2.99 -13.07 -7.46
C THR A 122 3.27 -14.57 -7.27
N GLN A 123 4.52 -15.00 -7.46
CA GLN A 123 4.91 -16.39 -7.27
C GLN A 123 4.67 -16.85 -5.82
N CYS A 124 5.05 -16.03 -4.83
CA CYS A 124 4.82 -16.34 -3.42
C CYS A 124 3.33 -16.51 -3.10
N VAL A 125 2.47 -15.63 -3.64
CA VAL A 125 1.01 -15.66 -3.44
C VAL A 125 0.38 -16.89 -4.08
N GLU A 126 0.82 -17.27 -5.29
CA GLU A 126 0.41 -18.49 -5.97
C GLU A 126 0.83 -19.75 -5.19
N GLU A 127 2.05 -19.77 -4.64
CA GLU A 127 2.54 -20.85 -3.75
C GLU A 127 1.72 -20.96 -2.45
N CYS A 128 1.15 -19.85 -1.97
CA CYS A 128 0.21 -19.83 -0.85
C CYS A 128 -1.23 -20.26 -1.24
N GLY A 129 -1.49 -20.62 -2.51
CA GLY A 129 -2.80 -21.10 -2.98
C GLY A 129 -3.80 -20.00 -3.37
N TYR A 130 -3.38 -18.74 -3.45
CA TYR A 130 -4.22 -17.62 -3.87
C TYR A 130 -4.08 -17.35 -5.37
N VAL A 131 -5.19 -16.95 -6.02
CA VAL A 131 -5.20 -16.56 -7.44
C VAL A 131 -5.16 -15.03 -7.55
N VAL A 132 -4.21 -14.51 -8.32
CA VAL A 132 -4.09 -13.07 -8.60
C VAL A 132 -4.91 -12.73 -9.85
N GLU A 133 -6.00 -11.98 -9.67
CA GLU A 133 -6.99 -11.77 -10.75
C GLU A 133 -6.70 -10.57 -11.67
N PHE A 134 -6.07 -9.52 -11.15
CA PHE A 134 -5.55 -8.41 -11.93
C PHE A 134 -4.08 -8.22 -11.60
N ASN A 135 -3.22 -8.50 -12.57
CA ASN A 135 -1.78 -8.49 -12.35
C ASN A 135 -1.14 -7.24 -12.98
N LEU A 136 -0.66 -6.32 -12.13
CA LEU A 136 0.14 -5.15 -12.54
C LEU A 136 1.31 -5.55 -13.43
N ARG A 137 1.93 -6.70 -13.14
CA ARG A 137 2.99 -7.31 -13.95
C ARG A 137 2.58 -7.49 -15.40
N GLU A 138 1.38 -8.02 -15.63
CA GLU A 138 0.97 -8.36 -16.99
C GLU A 138 0.77 -7.10 -17.81
N TYR A 139 0.13 -6.09 -17.23
CA TYR A 139 -0.14 -4.84 -17.93
C TYR A 139 1.13 -3.99 -18.11
N VAL A 140 1.82 -3.65 -17.02
CA VAL A 140 2.98 -2.76 -17.07
C VAL A 140 4.25 -3.52 -17.42
N CYS A 141 4.61 -4.53 -16.63
CA CYS A 141 5.95 -5.13 -16.69
C CYS A 141 6.18 -6.00 -17.92
N LYS A 142 5.14 -6.69 -18.43
CA LYS A 142 5.25 -7.55 -19.61
C LYS A 142 4.84 -6.86 -20.90
N LYS A 143 3.67 -6.19 -20.93
CA LYS A 143 3.09 -5.68 -22.19
C LYS A 143 3.47 -4.24 -22.51
N ARG A 144 3.60 -3.36 -21.50
CA ARG A 144 3.73 -1.90 -21.71
C ARG A 144 4.93 -1.28 -20.97
N PHE A 145 6.02 -2.02 -20.82
CA PHE A 145 7.18 -1.58 -20.04
C PHE A 145 7.83 -0.32 -20.62
N ASP A 146 8.12 -0.33 -21.93
CA ASP A 146 8.77 0.80 -22.60
C ASP A 146 7.86 2.03 -22.70
N GLU A 147 6.55 1.82 -22.80
CA GLU A 147 5.57 2.90 -22.78
C GLU A 147 5.51 3.56 -21.40
N MET A 148 5.42 2.76 -20.33
CA MET A 148 5.49 3.27 -18.95
C MET A 148 6.81 4.03 -18.72
N LEU A 149 7.92 3.48 -19.18
CA LEU A 149 9.24 4.11 -19.11
C LEU A 149 9.26 5.49 -19.78
N SER A 150 8.59 5.63 -20.94
CA SER A 150 8.49 6.91 -21.65
C SER A 150 7.74 8.00 -20.86
N HIS A 151 6.89 7.61 -19.92
CA HIS A 151 6.07 8.54 -19.12
C HIS A 151 6.67 8.88 -17.75
N LEU A 152 7.63 8.10 -17.25
CA LEU A 152 8.21 8.28 -15.91
C LEU A 152 8.74 9.70 -15.69
N ALA A 153 9.41 10.29 -16.68
CA ALA A 153 9.96 11.63 -16.56
C ALA A 153 8.86 12.69 -16.32
N CYS A 154 7.73 12.60 -17.02
CA CYS A 154 6.58 13.46 -16.81
C CYS A 154 5.98 13.26 -15.40
N TYR A 155 5.78 12.00 -15.03
CA TYR A 155 5.22 11.64 -13.73
C TYR A 155 6.06 12.12 -12.57
N ALA A 156 7.37 11.89 -12.61
CA ALA A 156 8.30 12.37 -11.59
C ALA A 156 8.25 13.90 -11.42
N ARG A 157 8.18 14.66 -12.54
CA ARG A 157 8.03 16.13 -12.49
C ARG A 157 6.68 16.56 -11.91
N ALA A 158 5.59 15.85 -12.26
CA ALA A 158 4.25 16.19 -11.82
C ALA A 158 3.96 15.76 -10.36
N ALA A 159 4.64 14.73 -9.85
CA ALA A 159 4.37 14.10 -8.57
C ALA A 159 4.26 15.05 -7.36
N PRO A 160 5.15 16.07 -7.19
CA PRO A 160 5.05 17.02 -6.09
C PRO A 160 3.80 17.92 -6.16
N VAL A 161 3.33 18.22 -7.37
CA VAL A 161 2.14 19.07 -7.59
C VAL A 161 0.87 18.24 -7.42
N LEU A 162 0.87 17.02 -7.98
CA LEU A 162 -0.21 16.05 -7.84
C LEU A 162 -0.51 15.73 -6.37
N SER A 163 0.53 15.41 -5.59
CA SER A 163 0.38 15.08 -4.17
C SER A 163 -0.23 16.21 -3.35
N ARG A 164 0.10 17.47 -3.69
CA ARG A 164 -0.39 18.65 -2.98
C ARG A 164 -1.80 19.05 -3.39
N ARG A 165 -2.13 18.95 -4.69
CA ARG A 165 -3.39 19.49 -5.23
C ARG A 165 -4.48 18.44 -5.36
N CYS A 166 -4.16 17.26 -5.89
CA CYS A 166 -5.18 16.26 -6.21
C CYS A 166 -5.67 15.52 -4.96
N ARG A 167 -4.78 15.14 -4.06
CA ARG A 167 -5.16 14.52 -2.78
C ARG A 167 -6.07 15.42 -1.93
N ALA A 168 -5.75 16.71 -1.84
CA ALA A 168 -6.57 17.66 -1.10
C ALA A 168 -7.96 17.86 -1.73
N ARG A 169 -8.07 17.73 -3.06
CA ARG A 169 -9.31 17.93 -3.81
C ARG A 169 -10.21 16.69 -3.84
N CYS A 170 -9.62 15.52 -4.05
CA CYS A 170 -10.35 14.27 -4.27
C CYS A 170 -10.52 13.44 -2.98
N GLY A 171 -9.94 13.89 -1.87
CA GLY A 171 -10.10 13.29 -0.56
C GLY A 171 -9.08 12.20 -0.25
N GLY A 172 -9.23 11.59 0.93
CA GLY A 172 -8.37 10.52 1.40
C GLY A 172 -8.59 9.20 0.64
N TYR A 173 -7.50 8.48 0.39
CA TYR A 173 -7.53 7.16 -0.23
C TYR A 173 -7.78 6.11 0.86
N SER A 174 -9.01 5.58 0.91
CA SER A 174 -9.35 4.45 1.79
C SER A 174 -9.02 3.13 1.09
N PRO A 175 -9.02 1.97 1.77
CA PRO A 175 -8.97 0.67 1.13
C PRO A 175 -10.17 0.43 0.20
N LEU A 176 -10.03 -0.46 -0.79
CA LEU A 176 -11.13 -0.85 -1.65
C LEU A 176 -12.10 -1.75 -0.87
N HIS A 177 -13.39 -1.40 -0.90
CA HIS A 177 -14.44 -2.26 -0.37
C HIS A 177 -15.06 -3.06 -1.50
N HIS A 178 -14.92 -4.39 -1.48
CA HIS A 178 -15.42 -5.31 -2.50
C HIS A 178 -16.94 -5.51 -2.39
N SER A 179 -17.69 -4.45 -2.68
CA SER A 179 -19.15 -4.39 -2.72
C SER A 179 -19.59 -3.43 -3.83
N PHE A 180 -20.83 -3.56 -4.31
CA PHE A 180 -21.37 -2.64 -5.31
C PHE A 180 -21.19 -1.15 -4.94
N LEU A 181 -21.56 -0.77 -3.71
CA LEU A 181 -21.39 0.60 -3.23
C LEU A 181 -19.91 1.00 -3.11
N GLY A 182 -19.06 0.08 -2.66
CA GLY A 182 -17.62 0.30 -2.56
C GLY A 182 -16.96 0.58 -3.91
N TYR A 183 -17.30 -0.20 -4.95
CA TYR A 183 -16.86 0.05 -6.31
C TYR A 183 -17.41 1.38 -6.85
N ALA A 184 -18.68 1.69 -6.61
CA ALA A 184 -19.27 2.96 -7.03
C ALA A 184 -18.53 4.17 -6.46
N LEU A 185 -18.19 4.13 -5.16
CA LEU A 185 -17.41 5.17 -4.48
C LEU A 185 -15.99 5.25 -5.02
N ARG A 186 -15.32 4.09 -5.23
CA ARG A 186 -13.98 4.04 -5.83
C ARG A 186 -13.96 4.68 -7.22
N CYS A 187 -14.92 4.37 -8.08
CA CYS A 187 -14.99 4.93 -9.42
C CYS A 187 -15.22 6.45 -9.41
N ARG A 188 -15.98 6.99 -8.45
CA ARG A 188 -16.10 8.45 -8.27
C ARG A 188 -14.76 9.08 -7.87
N GLN A 189 -14.01 8.42 -7.00
CA GLN A 189 -12.68 8.89 -6.58
C GLN A 189 -11.69 8.85 -7.75
N LEU A 190 -11.63 7.73 -8.48
CA LEU A 190 -10.82 7.58 -9.69
C LEU A 190 -11.15 8.65 -10.73
N PHE A 191 -12.44 8.96 -10.94
CA PHE A 191 -12.86 10.02 -11.85
C PHE A 191 -12.32 11.40 -11.43
N CYS A 192 -12.39 11.73 -10.14
CA CYS A 192 -11.81 12.96 -9.61
C CYS A 192 -10.30 13.00 -9.80
N ASP A 193 -9.60 11.91 -9.45
CA ASP A 193 -8.15 11.81 -9.58
C ASP A 193 -7.72 11.96 -11.04
N HIS A 194 -8.37 11.28 -11.99
CA HIS A 194 -8.09 11.43 -13.44
C HIS A 194 -8.27 12.86 -13.93
N THR A 195 -9.36 13.51 -13.53
CA THR A 195 -9.63 14.90 -13.90
C THR A 195 -8.53 15.82 -13.37
N CYS A 196 -8.12 15.64 -12.11
CA CYS A 196 -7.08 16.45 -11.50
C CYS A 196 -5.70 16.15 -12.09
N ILE A 197 -5.35 14.87 -12.26
CA ILE A 197 -4.08 14.42 -12.78
C ILE A 197 -3.89 14.96 -14.19
N ASN A 198 -4.85 14.76 -15.10
CA ASN A 198 -4.77 15.27 -16.46
C ASN A 198 -4.52 16.79 -16.47
N LEU A 199 -5.26 17.56 -15.67
CA LEU A 199 -5.06 19.00 -15.55
C LEU A 199 -3.63 19.36 -15.11
N MET A 200 -3.03 18.61 -14.20
CA MET A 200 -1.66 18.88 -13.73
C MET A 200 -0.60 18.38 -14.71
N LEU A 201 -0.82 17.25 -15.39
CA LEU A 201 0.08 16.76 -16.43
C LEU A 201 0.20 17.80 -17.55
N TYR A 202 -0.91 18.38 -18.02
CA TYR A 202 -0.88 19.46 -19.02
C TYR A 202 -0.20 20.74 -18.56
N LYS A 203 -0.11 20.98 -17.24
CA LYS A 203 0.58 22.15 -16.68
C LYS A 203 2.08 21.96 -16.52
N VAL A 204 2.53 20.71 -16.36
CA VAL A 204 3.92 20.39 -15.98
C VAL A 204 4.70 19.76 -17.13
N CYS A 205 4.05 18.97 -17.97
CA CYS A 205 4.67 18.22 -19.06
C CYS A 205 4.36 18.84 -20.42
N ARG A 206 5.08 18.39 -21.46
CA ARG A 206 4.76 18.79 -22.84
C ARG A 206 3.37 18.26 -23.22
N VAL A 207 2.67 18.95 -24.12
CA VAL A 207 1.27 18.64 -24.48
C VAL A 207 1.09 17.18 -24.93
N ASP A 208 1.96 16.69 -25.83
CA ASP A 208 1.87 15.33 -26.36
C ASP A 208 2.22 14.27 -25.29
N GLU A 209 3.23 14.56 -24.46
CA GLU A 209 3.65 13.70 -23.35
C GLU A 209 2.54 13.60 -22.29
N ALA A 210 1.93 14.74 -21.93
CA ALA A 210 0.81 14.82 -21.00
C ALA A 210 -0.41 14.05 -21.51
N LYS A 211 -0.73 14.19 -22.81
CA LYS A 211 -1.84 13.50 -23.45
C LYS A 211 -1.63 11.98 -23.42
N SER A 212 -0.45 11.52 -23.83
CA SER A 212 -0.11 10.09 -23.85
C SER A 212 -0.08 9.49 -22.43
N ALA A 213 0.56 10.19 -21.48
CA ALA A 213 0.64 9.76 -20.09
C ALA A 213 -0.75 9.70 -19.42
N GLY A 214 -1.60 10.70 -19.64
CA GLY A 214 -2.99 10.69 -19.16
C GLY A 214 -3.81 9.52 -19.73
N ALA A 215 -3.65 9.24 -21.03
CA ALA A 215 -4.30 8.12 -21.68
C ALA A 215 -3.85 6.76 -21.11
N PHE A 216 -2.54 6.61 -20.86
CA PHE A 216 -1.98 5.40 -20.24
C PHE A 216 -2.62 5.10 -18.87
N LEU A 217 -2.72 6.11 -18.00
CA LEU A 217 -3.36 5.96 -16.68
C LEU A 217 -4.84 5.60 -16.80
N LEU A 218 -5.54 6.21 -17.76
CA LEU A 218 -6.96 5.96 -17.98
C LEU A 218 -7.21 4.53 -18.49
N ASP A 219 -6.43 4.06 -19.45
CA ASP A 219 -6.53 2.69 -19.96
C ASP A 219 -6.26 1.66 -18.86
N PHE A 220 -5.26 1.91 -18.02
CA PHE A 220 -4.97 1.05 -16.87
C PHE A 220 -6.18 0.98 -15.94
N THR A 221 -6.73 2.15 -15.59
CA THR A 221 -7.88 2.24 -14.68
C THR A 221 -9.11 1.53 -15.25
N ARG A 222 -9.34 1.65 -16.55
CA ARG A 222 -10.45 0.98 -17.25
C ARG A 222 -10.33 -0.54 -17.16
N MET A 223 -9.13 -1.08 -17.39
CA MET A 223 -8.87 -2.51 -17.24
C MET A 223 -9.03 -2.99 -15.80
N GLN A 224 -8.49 -2.23 -14.85
CA GLN A 224 -8.59 -2.54 -13.42
C GLN A 224 -10.05 -2.60 -12.95
N VAL A 225 -10.86 -1.57 -13.27
CA VAL A 225 -12.28 -1.51 -12.93
C VAL A 225 -13.05 -2.66 -13.59
N ASN A 226 -12.75 -2.99 -14.84
CA ASN A 226 -13.41 -4.10 -15.52
C ASN A 226 -13.12 -5.45 -14.84
N SER A 227 -11.86 -5.69 -14.44
CA SER A 227 -11.48 -6.89 -13.70
C SER A 227 -12.26 -7.02 -12.38
N TRP A 228 -12.36 -5.93 -11.59
CA TRP A 228 -13.12 -5.94 -10.34
C TRP A 228 -14.59 -6.27 -10.53
N LEU A 229 -15.24 -5.68 -11.53
CA LEU A 229 -16.66 -5.87 -11.80
C LEU A 229 -16.94 -7.26 -12.38
N LYS A 230 -16.08 -7.77 -13.26
CA LYS A 230 -16.18 -9.15 -13.77
C LYS A 230 -15.99 -10.18 -12.66
N HIS A 231 -15.04 -9.99 -11.76
CA HIS A 231 -14.89 -10.85 -10.59
C HIS A 231 -16.18 -10.83 -9.76
N TYR A 232 -16.67 -9.64 -9.41
CA TYR A 232 -17.89 -9.49 -8.60
C TYR A 232 -19.12 -10.14 -9.27
N ALA A 233 -19.31 -9.92 -10.58
CA ALA A 233 -20.38 -10.56 -11.36
C ALA A 233 -20.33 -12.09 -11.24
N ARG A 234 -19.13 -12.68 -11.40
CA ARG A 234 -18.91 -14.14 -11.30
C ARG A 234 -19.14 -14.66 -9.89
N THR A 235 -18.66 -13.95 -8.85
CA THR A 235 -18.82 -14.36 -7.45
C THR A 235 -20.28 -14.42 -7.03
N PHE A 236 -21.09 -13.46 -7.48
CA PHE A 236 -22.51 -13.38 -7.12
C PHE A 236 -23.46 -13.98 -8.18
N ASN A 237 -22.92 -14.48 -9.30
CA ASN A 237 -23.66 -15.01 -10.43
C ASN A 237 -24.74 -14.04 -10.95
N ILE A 238 -24.33 -12.78 -11.14
CA ILE A 238 -25.16 -11.66 -11.61
C ILE A 238 -24.63 -11.21 -12.98
N SER A 239 -25.49 -10.69 -13.86
CA SER A 239 -25.07 -10.12 -15.14
C SER A 239 -24.14 -8.92 -14.96
N LEU A 240 -23.20 -8.72 -15.90
CA LEU A 240 -22.26 -7.61 -15.83
C LEU A 240 -22.97 -6.24 -15.90
N GLU A 241 -24.11 -6.17 -16.60
CA GLU A 241 -24.96 -4.98 -16.69
C GLU A 241 -25.50 -4.52 -15.33
N GLU A 242 -25.97 -5.47 -14.52
CA GLU A 242 -26.58 -5.18 -13.21
C GLU A 242 -25.55 -4.75 -12.17
N VAL A 243 -24.31 -5.25 -12.28
CA VAL A 243 -23.25 -4.92 -11.32
C VAL A 243 -22.47 -3.66 -11.69
N TYR A 244 -22.67 -3.08 -12.87
CA TYR A 244 -21.91 -1.91 -13.34
C TYR A 244 -22.42 -0.60 -12.71
N PRO A 245 -21.72 -0.01 -11.73
CA PRO A 245 -22.20 1.23 -11.13
C PRO A 245 -22.11 2.37 -12.15
N SER A 246 -23.08 3.29 -12.12
CA SER A 246 -23.12 4.42 -13.07
C SER A 246 -21.86 5.29 -13.05
N SER A 247 -21.18 5.40 -11.90
CA SER A 247 -19.90 6.10 -11.77
C SER A 247 -18.75 5.38 -12.46
N CYS A 248 -18.76 4.05 -12.47
CA CYS A 248 -17.78 3.25 -13.20
C CYS A 248 -18.06 3.28 -14.71
N ALA A 249 -19.33 3.25 -15.11
CA ALA A 249 -19.73 3.36 -16.52
C ALA A 249 -19.16 4.64 -17.15
N GLN A 250 -19.19 5.73 -16.38
CA GLN A 250 -18.61 7.00 -16.78
C GLN A 250 -17.09 6.93 -17.05
N LEU A 251 -16.34 6.13 -16.30
CA LEU A 251 -14.89 5.95 -16.52
C LEU A 251 -14.57 5.17 -17.80
N GLN A 252 -15.47 4.30 -18.25
CA GLN A 252 -15.26 3.53 -19.48
C GLN A 252 -15.43 4.37 -20.74
N CYS A 253 -16.17 5.47 -20.66
CA CYS A 253 -16.46 6.30 -21.80
C CYS A 253 -15.41 7.37 -22.04
N ASP A 254 -15.11 7.60 -23.32
CA ASP A 254 -14.24 8.71 -23.72
C ASP A 254 -14.96 10.04 -23.43
N GLY A 255 -14.24 11.00 -22.85
CA GLY A 255 -14.85 12.25 -22.38
C GLY A 255 -15.74 12.11 -21.14
N PHE A 256 -15.75 10.95 -20.49
CA PHE A 256 -16.49 10.69 -19.26
C PHE A 256 -18.01 10.90 -19.37
N THR A 257 -18.61 10.44 -20.46
CA THR A 257 -20.06 10.42 -20.66
C THR A 257 -20.69 9.18 -20.01
N ARG A 258 -22.02 9.17 -19.80
CA ARG A 258 -22.72 8.04 -19.16
C ARG A 258 -23.01 6.86 -20.09
N GLN A 259 -22.91 7.06 -21.40
CA GLN A 259 -23.21 6.05 -22.42
C GLN A 259 -22.23 6.22 -23.58
N CYS A 260 -21.63 5.10 -24.00
CA CYS A 260 -20.70 5.04 -25.12
C CYS A 260 -20.59 3.62 -25.66
N ASP A 261 -20.11 3.49 -26.88
CA ASP A 261 -19.96 2.18 -27.55
C ASP A 261 -18.91 1.29 -26.86
N ARG A 262 -17.88 1.88 -26.26
CA ARG A 262 -16.88 1.13 -25.47
C ARG A 262 -17.49 0.40 -24.28
N LEU A 263 -18.47 1.02 -23.61
CA LEU A 263 -19.18 0.37 -22.51
C LEU A 263 -20.02 -0.81 -23.02
N ARG A 264 -20.64 -0.67 -24.19
CA ARG A 264 -21.39 -1.76 -24.83
C ARG A 264 -20.49 -2.93 -25.21
N GLN A 265 -19.29 -2.67 -25.71
CA GLN A 265 -18.28 -3.70 -25.98
C GLN A 265 -17.85 -4.41 -24.69
N VAL A 266 -17.50 -3.64 -23.66
CA VAL A 266 -17.09 -4.21 -22.36
C VAL A 266 -18.17 -5.11 -21.75
N ILE A 267 -19.43 -4.73 -21.90
CA ILE A 267 -20.58 -5.50 -21.41
C ILE A 267 -20.90 -6.70 -22.32
N GLY A 268 -20.82 -6.53 -23.64
CA GLY A 268 -21.21 -7.54 -24.63
C GLY A 268 -20.15 -8.59 -24.94
N ASP A 269 -18.90 -8.42 -24.51
CA ASP A 269 -17.81 -9.40 -24.70
C ASP A 269 -17.90 -10.64 -23.77
N ASP A 270 -19.00 -10.82 -23.01
CA ASP A 270 -19.21 -11.95 -22.08
C ASP A 270 -20.28 -12.96 -22.57
N ASP A 271 -20.77 -12.87 -23.83
CA ASP A 271 -21.61 -13.90 -24.48
C ASP A 271 -20.80 -14.98 -25.22
#